data_AF-U2AT90-F1
#
_entry.id   AF-U2AT90-F1
#
_cell.length_a   1.000
_cell.length_b   1.000
_cell.length_c   1.000
_cell.angle_alpha   90.00
_cell.angle_beta   90.00
_cell.angle_gamma   90.00
#
_symmetry.space_group_name_H-M   'P 1'
#
loop_
_entity.id
_entity.type
_entity.pdbx_description
1 polymer ?
#
loop_
_entity_poly.entity_id
_entity_poly.type
_entity_poly.pdbx_seq_one_letter_code
_entity_poly.pdbx_strand_id
1 'polypeptide(L)'
;FFVPLQPLYRLLKVHKNKPLYELFLSVYAYLNQRAFIANYVQEDCFVAYAYEMLQDCISQDYEEIAEKDHLLHLLKQAQQIGAILSKKIRNPCHLDFFQRRINRFIPKNDLEAECLALSQAFYTLWQDFPNHSIYTHLHRAKDYEQGEEELFEVEKYLSFVYEDQSDLFHTYLLDWLNGEYSQCSEIELPTIYKHFNSTTPLANFDFEQRFFPLLTELITLLNRI
;
A
#
# COMPACT_ATOMS: atom_id res chain seq x y z
N PHE A 1 3.42 4.06 -5.52
CA PHE A 1 2.54 4.26 -4.36
C PHE A 1 2.87 3.24 -3.28
N PHE A 2 3.85 3.54 -2.43
CA PHE A 2 4.23 2.66 -1.33
C PHE A 2 3.69 3.20 -0.01
N VAL A 3 2.85 2.41 0.67
CA VAL A 3 2.21 2.83 1.93
C VAL A 3 3.02 2.26 3.10
N PRO A 4 3.72 3.09 3.90
CA PRO A 4 4.58 2.59 4.96
C PRO A 4 3.76 2.06 6.14
N LEU A 5 4.16 0.90 6.69
CA LEU A 5 3.55 0.33 7.90
C LEU A 5 4.18 0.90 9.19
N GLN A 6 5.41 1.40 9.12
CA GLN A 6 6.16 1.85 10.30
C GLN A 6 5.44 2.96 11.10
N PRO A 7 4.83 4.00 10.50
CA PRO A 7 4.11 5.03 11.26
C PRO A 7 2.91 4.44 12.04
N LEU A 8 2.16 3.51 11.44
CA LEU A 8 1.08 2.80 12.12
C LEU A 8 1.60 1.96 13.31
N TYR A 9 2.79 1.37 13.19
CA TYR A 9 3.44 0.66 14.30
C TYR A 9 3.89 1.61 15.43
N ARG A 10 4.40 2.81 15.10
CA ARG A 10 4.74 3.84 16.10
C ARG A 10 3.50 4.25 16.91
N LEU A 11 2.37 4.46 16.23
CA LEU A 11 1.09 4.74 16.88
C LEU A 11 0.64 3.60 17.81
N LEU A 12 0.82 2.34 17.40
CA LEU A 12 0.51 1.17 18.23
C LEU A 12 1.31 1.13 19.53
N LYS A 13 2.58 1.55 19.51
CA LYS A 13 3.46 1.50 20.69
C LYS A 13 3.09 2.51 21.78
N VAL A 14 2.46 3.63 21.41
CA VAL A 14 2.15 4.72 22.34
C VAL A 14 0.67 4.62 22.75
N HIS A 15 0.40 4.21 23.98
CA HIS A 15 -0.98 4.04 24.47
C HIS A 15 -1.88 5.27 24.29
N LYS A 16 -1.33 6.49 24.43
CA LYS A 16 -2.07 7.75 24.23
C LYS A 16 -2.58 7.93 22.81
N ASN A 17 -1.96 7.26 21.84
CA ASN A 17 -2.29 7.34 20.41
C ASN A 17 -3.34 6.28 20.01
N LYS A 18 -3.85 5.47 20.95
CA LYS A 18 -4.81 4.41 20.65
C LYS A 18 -6.01 4.85 19.78
N PRO A 19 -6.67 6.00 20.03
CA PRO A 19 -7.76 6.44 19.16
C PRO A 19 -7.32 6.68 17.71
N LEU A 20 -6.16 7.31 17.50
CA LEU A 20 -5.61 7.61 16.18
C LEU A 20 -5.11 6.34 15.48
N TYR A 21 -4.44 5.47 16.24
CA TYR A 21 -4.03 4.14 15.81
C TYR A 21 -5.23 3.33 15.30
N GLU A 22 -6.31 3.25 16.07
CA GLU A 22 -7.50 2.48 15.68
C GLU A 22 -8.21 3.08 14.47
N LEU A 23 -8.21 4.41 14.33
CA LEU A 23 -8.75 5.11 13.17
C LEU A 23 -7.96 4.75 11.90
N PHE A 24 -6.64 4.87 11.91
CA PHE A 24 -5.83 4.48 10.75
C PHE A 24 -5.83 2.98 10.50
N LEU A 25 -5.94 2.15 11.54
CA LEU A 25 -6.07 0.71 11.34
C LEU A 25 -7.33 0.36 10.54
N SER A 26 -8.40 1.16 10.62
CA SER A 26 -9.56 1.03 9.73
C SER A 26 -9.25 1.43 8.28
N VAL A 27 -8.47 2.50 8.07
CA VAL A 27 -7.99 2.89 6.72
C VAL A 27 -7.13 1.78 6.11
N TYR A 28 -6.13 1.27 6.85
CA TYR A 28 -5.26 0.19 6.36
C TYR A 28 -6.05 -1.11 6.12
N ALA A 29 -7.05 -1.41 6.97
CA ALA A 29 -7.95 -2.53 6.75
C ALA A 29 -8.75 -2.37 5.44
N TYR A 30 -9.22 -1.16 5.12
CA TYR A 30 -9.88 -0.89 3.84
C TYR A 30 -8.93 -1.10 2.66
N LEU A 31 -7.73 -0.51 2.73
CA LEU A 31 -6.71 -0.65 1.69
C LEU A 31 -6.38 -2.13 1.42
N ASN A 32 -6.20 -2.95 2.46
CA ASN A 32 -5.87 -4.36 2.30
C ASN A 32 -7.07 -5.24 1.91
N GLN A 33 -8.22 -5.07 2.56
CA GLN A 33 -9.34 -6.02 2.43
C GLN A 33 -10.35 -5.63 1.34
N ARG A 34 -10.38 -4.37 0.92
CA ARG A 34 -11.33 -3.86 -0.10
C ARG A 34 -10.63 -3.33 -1.34
N ALA A 35 -9.52 -2.59 -1.16
CA ALA A 35 -8.71 -2.15 -2.28
C ALA A 35 -7.63 -3.18 -2.68
N PHE A 36 -7.51 -4.29 -1.94
CA PHE A 36 -6.60 -5.41 -2.22
C PHE A 36 -5.10 -5.03 -2.33
N ILE A 37 -4.67 -3.99 -1.62
CA ILE A 37 -3.25 -3.66 -1.50
C ILE A 37 -2.52 -4.77 -0.74
N ALA A 38 -1.54 -5.39 -1.41
CA ALA A 38 -0.72 -6.45 -0.85
C ALA A 38 0.20 -5.93 0.27
N ASN A 39 0.48 -6.82 1.23
CA ASN A 39 1.43 -6.57 2.31
C ASN A 39 2.72 -7.33 2.03
N TYR A 40 3.87 -6.69 2.19
CA TYR A 40 5.21 -7.24 1.97
C TYR A 40 5.59 -8.46 2.84
N VAL A 41 4.68 -8.98 3.66
CA VAL A 41 4.83 -10.27 4.38
C VAL A 41 3.91 -11.37 3.86
N GLN A 42 3.25 -11.15 2.72
CA GLN A 42 2.48 -12.18 2.00
C GLN A 42 3.40 -12.84 0.96
N GLU A 43 3.28 -14.16 0.81
CA GLU A 43 4.17 -14.98 -0.04
C GLU A 43 4.16 -14.51 -1.51
N ASP A 44 2.99 -14.17 -2.07
CA ASP A 44 2.86 -13.74 -3.48
C ASP A 44 2.99 -12.21 -3.66
N CYS A 45 3.61 -11.49 -2.71
CA CYS A 45 3.79 -10.05 -2.81
C CYS A 45 5.14 -9.71 -3.46
N PHE A 46 5.11 -8.90 -4.52
CA PHE A 46 6.32 -8.44 -5.22
C PHE A 46 7.35 -7.78 -4.28
N VAL A 47 6.90 -6.97 -3.32
CA VAL A 47 7.79 -6.34 -2.32
C VAL A 47 8.35 -7.37 -1.34
N ALA A 48 7.63 -8.45 -1.04
CA ALA A 48 8.16 -9.53 -0.20
C ALA A 48 9.36 -10.19 -0.88
N TYR A 49 9.21 -10.51 -2.17
CA TYR A 49 10.29 -11.05 -3.00
C TYR A 49 11.50 -10.10 -3.05
N ALA A 50 11.28 -8.79 -3.17
CA ALA A 50 12.35 -7.79 -3.12
C ALA A 50 13.20 -7.89 -1.83
N TYR A 51 12.53 -8.02 -0.68
CA TYR A 51 13.20 -8.14 0.62
C TYR A 51 13.93 -9.48 0.77
N GLU A 52 13.39 -10.56 0.22
CA GLU A 52 14.07 -11.87 0.18
C GLU A 52 15.33 -11.82 -0.69
N MET A 53 15.25 -11.24 -1.89
CA MET A 53 16.41 -11.05 -2.77
C MET A 53 17.50 -10.20 -2.11
N LEU A 54 17.12 -9.12 -1.43
CA LEU A 54 18.09 -8.32 -0.69
C LEU A 54 18.75 -9.12 0.44
N GLN A 55 17.98 -9.93 1.17
CA GLN A 55 18.52 -10.79 2.23
C GLN A 55 19.56 -11.78 1.68
N ASP A 56 19.30 -12.36 0.51
CA ASP A 56 20.21 -13.28 -0.17
C ASP A 56 21.47 -12.55 -0.65
N CYS A 57 21.34 -11.36 -1.25
CA CYS A 57 22.48 -10.52 -1.67
C CYS A 57 23.40 -10.17 -0.49
N ILE A 58 22.83 -9.77 0.65
CA ILE A 58 23.61 -9.44 1.86
C ILE A 58 24.31 -10.67 2.46
N SER A 59 23.70 -11.85 2.28
CA SER A 59 24.22 -13.10 2.84
C SER A 59 25.42 -13.65 2.04
N GLN A 60 25.46 -13.40 0.73
CA GLN A 60 26.43 -14.03 -0.17
C GLN A 60 27.78 -13.29 -0.29
N ASP A 61 27.85 -11.95 -0.34
CA ASP A 61 29.11 -11.24 -0.63
C ASP A 61 29.16 -9.76 -0.14
N TYR A 62 28.62 -9.44 1.03
CA TYR A 62 28.73 -8.07 1.57
C TYR A 62 30.09 -7.81 2.22
N GLU A 63 30.92 -6.96 1.60
CA GLU A 63 32.28 -6.64 2.07
C GLU A 63 32.31 -5.78 3.35
N GLU A 64 31.37 -4.83 3.49
CA GLU A 64 31.30 -3.93 4.64
C GLU A 64 30.40 -4.49 5.77
N ILE A 65 31.04 -4.95 6.85
CA ILE A 65 30.36 -5.63 7.97
C ILE A 65 29.34 -4.71 8.66
N ALA A 66 29.66 -3.43 8.86
CA ALA A 66 28.79 -2.50 9.60
C ALA A 66 27.49 -2.19 8.83
N GLU A 67 27.60 -1.97 7.53
CA GLU A 67 26.46 -1.77 6.64
C GLU A 67 25.59 -3.03 6.54
N LYS A 68 26.23 -4.20 6.40
CA LYS A 68 25.56 -5.51 6.45
C LYS A 68 24.72 -5.68 7.72
N ASP A 69 25.29 -5.46 8.90
CA ASP A 69 24.58 -5.63 10.16
C ASP A 69 23.39 -4.66 10.30
N HIS A 70 23.55 -3.43 9.80
CA HIS A 70 22.48 -2.44 9.76
C HIS A 70 21.31 -2.91 8.89
N LEU A 71 21.58 -3.37 7.67
CA LEU A 71 20.56 -3.83 6.73
C LEU A 71 19.84 -5.09 7.22
N LEU A 72 20.57 -6.07 7.75
CA LEU A 72 19.98 -7.27 8.35
C LEU A 72 19.07 -6.92 9.54
N HIS A 73 19.46 -5.93 10.33
CA HIS A 73 18.62 -5.43 11.41
C HIS A 73 17.34 -4.76 10.88
N LEU A 74 17.42 -3.94 9.83
CA LEU A 74 16.25 -3.34 9.19
C LEU A 74 15.30 -4.39 8.60
N LEU A 75 15.82 -5.39 7.87
CA LEU A 75 15.02 -6.50 7.34
C LEU A 75 14.30 -7.28 8.43
N LYS A 76 15.00 -7.55 9.54
CA LYS A 76 14.40 -8.21 10.70
C LYS A 76 13.28 -7.37 11.32
N GLN A 77 13.46 -6.06 11.42
CA GLN A 77 12.40 -5.16 11.89
C GLN A 77 11.22 -5.13 10.93
N ALA A 78 11.48 -5.05 9.62
CA ALA A 78 10.46 -5.09 8.57
C ALA A 78 9.60 -6.35 8.71
N GLN A 79 10.21 -7.53 8.80
CA GLN A 79 9.51 -8.81 8.96
C GLN A 79 8.66 -8.85 10.24
N GLN A 80 9.22 -8.43 11.38
CA GLN A 80 8.51 -8.42 12.66
C GLN A 80 7.30 -7.46 12.66
N ILE A 81 7.51 -6.24 12.19
CA ILE A 81 6.46 -5.21 12.15
C ILE A 81 5.37 -5.60 11.15
N GLY A 82 5.76 -6.09 9.98
CA GLY A 82 4.86 -6.58 8.95
C GLY A 82 4.00 -7.73 9.47
N ALA A 83 4.59 -8.73 10.13
CA ALA A 83 3.85 -9.85 10.72
C ALA A 83 2.82 -9.39 11.78
N ILE A 84 3.21 -8.46 12.67
CA ILE A 84 2.33 -7.91 13.70
C ILE A 84 1.16 -7.15 13.07
N LEU A 85 1.44 -6.22 12.16
CA LEU A 85 0.43 -5.35 11.58
C LEU A 85 -0.44 -6.07 10.56
N SER A 86 0.10 -6.98 9.75
CA SER A 86 -0.66 -7.79 8.79
C SER A 86 -1.79 -8.57 9.46
N LYS A 87 -1.51 -9.20 10.61
CA LYS A 87 -2.55 -9.89 11.41
C LYS A 87 -3.65 -8.94 11.89
N LYS A 88 -3.31 -7.71 12.26
CA LYS A 88 -4.29 -6.71 12.73
C LYS A 88 -5.09 -6.14 11.56
N ILE A 89 -4.41 -5.74 10.50
CA ILE A 89 -5.00 -5.16 9.29
C ILE A 89 -6.01 -6.11 8.65
N ARG A 90 -5.75 -7.43 8.62
CA ARG A 90 -6.69 -8.44 8.11
C ARG A 90 -7.92 -8.70 8.99
N ASN A 91 -7.98 -8.12 10.19
CA ASN A 91 -9.14 -8.33 11.06
C ASN A 91 -10.35 -7.53 10.51
N PRO A 92 -11.46 -8.19 10.13
CA PRO A 92 -12.61 -7.53 9.51
C PRO A 92 -13.30 -6.53 10.46
N CYS A 93 -13.15 -6.68 11.78
CA CYS A 93 -13.79 -5.77 12.74
C CYS A 93 -13.35 -4.31 12.57
N HIS A 94 -12.19 -4.06 11.96
CA HIS A 94 -11.73 -2.70 11.71
C HIS A 94 -12.57 -1.99 10.64
N LEU A 95 -13.15 -2.73 9.71
CA LEU A 95 -14.13 -2.20 8.77
C LEU A 95 -15.49 -2.00 9.46
N ASP A 96 -15.93 -2.98 10.26
CA ASP A 96 -17.21 -2.91 10.99
C ASP A 96 -17.28 -1.70 11.94
N PHE A 97 -16.15 -1.35 12.57
CA PHE A 97 -16.07 -0.22 13.49
C PHE A 97 -15.63 1.10 12.86
N PHE A 98 -15.38 1.14 11.55
CA PHE A 98 -14.76 2.31 10.90
C PHE A 98 -15.59 3.58 11.12
N GLN A 99 -16.88 3.54 10.77
CA GLN A 99 -17.79 4.68 10.97
C GLN A 99 -17.88 5.12 12.43
N ARG A 100 -17.95 4.14 13.35
CA ARG A 100 -18.04 4.43 14.79
C ARG A 100 -16.78 5.11 15.31
N ARG A 101 -15.60 4.74 14.80
CA ARG A 101 -14.32 5.36 15.15
C ARG A 101 -14.27 6.80 14.65
N ILE A 102 -14.65 7.03 13.39
CA ILE A 102 -14.80 8.38 12.81
C ILE A 102 -15.69 9.25 13.69
N ASN A 103 -16.90 8.79 14.02
CA ASN A 103 -17.90 9.59 14.74
C ASN A 103 -17.51 9.91 16.19
N ARG A 104 -16.61 9.12 16.80
CA ARG A 104 -16.17 9.28 18.19
C ARG A 104 -14.79 9.94 18.31
N PHE A 105 -14.07 10.09 17.21
CA PHE A 105 -12.73 10.65 17.25
C PHE A 105 -12.82 12.15 17.49
N ILE A 106 -12.12 12.62 18.53
CA ILE A 106 -12.05 14.04 18.88
C ILE A 106 -10.60 14.47 18.64
N PRO A 107 -10.33 15.21 17.55
CA PRO A 107 -8.97 15.65 17.25
C PRO A 107 -8.50 16.66 18.29
N LYS A 108 -7.23 16.53 18.72
CA LYS A 108 -6.62 17.40 19.73
C LYS A 108 -5.78 18.52 19.13
N ASN A 109 -5.46 18.44 17.85
CA ASN A 109 -4.64 19.38 17.11
C ASN A 109 -4.98 19.28 15.61
N ASP A 110 -4.41 20.18 14.82
CA ASP A 110 -4.67 20.28 13.38
C ASP A 110 -4.26 18.99 12.64
N LEU A 111 -3.13 18.38 13.02
CA LEU A 111 -2.68 17.11 12.42
C LEU A 111 -3.69 15.98 12.64
N GLU A 112 -4.23 15.84 13.85
CA GLU A 112 -5.28 14.85 14.15
C GLU A 112 -6.60 15.18 13.41
N ALA A 113 -6.90 16.46 13.17
CA ALA A 113 -8.06 16.86 12.38
C ALA A 113 -7.89 16.48 10.90
N GLU A 114 -6.69 16.65 10.34
CA GLU A 114 -6.33 16.16 9.00
C GLU A 114 -6.45 14.63 8.92
N CYS A 115 -5.97 13.89 9.95
CA CYS A 115 -6.12 12.43 10.02
C CYS A 115 -7.59 12.00 10.02
N LEU A 116 -8.45 12.72 10.74
CA LEU A 116 -9.89 12.46 10.77
C LEU A 116 -10.52 12.71 9.40
N ALA A 117 -10.22 13.84 8.76
CA ALA A 117 -10.75 14.20 7.45
C ALA A 117 -10.35 13.18 6.38
N LEU A 118 -9.08 12.76 6.35
CA LEU A 118 -8.60 11.73 5.44
C LEU A 118 -9.30 10.38 5.68
N SER A 119 -9.46 9.99 6.94
CA SER A 119 -10.15 8.74 7.30
C SER A 119 -11.63 8.76 6.89
N GLN A 120 -12.30 9.92 7.03
CA GLN A 120 -13.66 10.15 6.54
C GLN A 120 -13.74 10.06 5.02
N ALA A 121 -12.75 10.58 4.30
CA ALA A 121 -12.71 10.53 2.85
C ALA A 121 -12.55 9.09 2.33
N PHE A 122 -11.67 8.28 2.94
CA PHE A 122 -11.58 6.84 2.64
C PHE A 122 -12.88 6.09 2.96
N TYR A 123 -13.50 6.37 4.09
CA TYR A 123 -14.77 5.75 4.44
C TYR A 123 -15.87 6.12 3.43
N THR A 124 -15.94 7.39 3.03
CA THR A 124 -16.89 7.88 2.01
C THR A 124 -16.62 7.22 0.65
N LEU A 125 -15.35 7.14 0.22
CA LEU A 125 -14.97 6.41 -0.99
C LEU A 125 -15.46 4.97 -0.95
N TRP A 126 -15.30 4.28 0.19
CA TRP A 126 -15.78 2.92 0.34
C TRP A 126 -17.32 2.83 0.27
N GLN A 127 -18.05 3.78 0.86
CA GLN A 127 -19.52 3.80 0.79
C GLN A 127 -20.03 4.06 -0.63
N ASP A 128 -19.38 4.96 -1.36
CA ASP A 128 -19.76 5.29 -2.74
C ASP A 128 -19.42 4.16 -3.71
N PHE A 129 -18.32 3.42 -3.46
CA PHE A 129 -17.83 2.33 -4.31
C PHE A 129 -17.56 1.04 -3.52
N PRO A 130 -18.58 0.37 -2.96
CA PRO A 130 -18.40 -0.76 -2.04
C PRO A 130 -17.77 -2.00 -2.68
N ASN A 131 -17.86 -2.11 -4.02
CA ASN A 131 -17.36 -3.23 -4.80
C ASN A 131 -16.18 -2.85 -5.71
N HIS A 132 -15.65 -1.63 -5.60
CA HIS A 132 -14.47 -1.22 -6.39
C HIS A 132 -13.17 -1.46 -5.61
N SER A 133 -12.11 -1.68 -6.37
CA SER A 133 -10.74 -1.86 -5.89
C SER A 133 -9.76 -1.35 -6.94
N ILE A 134 -8.47 -1.41 -6.66
CA ILE A 134 -7.42 -1.07 -7.63
C ILE A 134 -7.48 -1.91 -8.92
N TYR A 135 -8.17 -3.04 -8.89
CA TYR A 135 -8.32 -3.97 -10.01
C TYR A 135 -9.56 -3.72 -10.88
N THR A 136 -10.48 -2.85 -10.46
CA THR A 136 -11.82 -2.76 -11.09
C THR A 136 -11.78 -2.42 -12.57
N HIS A 137 -10.87 -1.53 -12.98
CA HIS A 137 -10.68 -1.14 -14.36
C HIS A 137 -9.33 -1.61 -14.92
N LEU A 138 -8.71 -2.62 -14.32
CA LEU A 138 -7.52 -3.26 -14.90
C LEU A 138 -7.94 -4.35 -15.88
N HIS A 139 -7.27 -4.39 -17.03
CA HIS A 139 -7.58 -5.31 -18.11
C HIS A 139 -6.38 -6.19 -18.41
N ARG A 140 -6.25 -7.27 -17.63
CA ARG A 140 -5.31 -8.36 -17.94
C ARG A 140 -5.99 -9.27 -18.95
N ALA A 141 -5.69 -9.13 -20.23
CA ALA A 141 -6.25 -10.06 -21.22
C ALA A 141 -5.75 -11.48 -20.90
N LYS A 142 -6.66 -12.47 -20.87
CA LYS A 142 -6.27 -13.89 -20.79
C LYS A 142 -5.42 -14.32 -21.99
N ASP A 143 -5.54 -13.56 -23.08
CA ASP A 143 -4.97 -13.80 -24.39
C ASP A 143 -4.08 -12.63 -24.83
N TYR A 144 -3.39 -11.94 -23.91
CA TYR A 144 -2.09 -11.39 -24.29
C TYR A 144 -1.25 -12.61 -24.65
N GLU A 145 -1.40 -13.09 -25.90
CA GLU A 145 -0.42 -13.92 -26.57
C GLU A 145 0.91 -13.34 -26.16
N GLN A 146 1.75 -14.16 -25.53
CA GLN A 146 3.13 -13.90 -25.14
C GLN A 146 3.77 -12.82 -26.03
N GLY A 147 3.49 -11.56 -25.73
CA GLY A 147 4.23 -10.45 -26.24
C GLY A 147 5.57 -10.61 -25.58
N GLU A 148 6.65 -10.44 -26.36
CA GLU A 148 8.00 -10.45 -25.79
C GLU A 148 8.18 -9.32 -24.75
N GLU A 149 7.23 -8.37 -24.68
CA GLU A 149 7.29 -7.20 -23.84
C GLU A 149 6.60 -7.41 -22.48
N GLU A 150 7.33 -7.14 -21.40
CA GLU A 150 6.86 -7.28 -20.03
C GLU A 150 6.00 -6.09 -19.61
N LEU A 151 4.90 -6.35 -18.89
CA LEU A 151 4.01 -5.32 -18.33
C LEU A 151 4.39 -5.01 -16.88
N PHE A 152 4.51 -3.73 -16.54
CA PHE A 152 4.72 -3.31 -15.16
C PHE A 152 3.38 -3.24 -14.41
N GLU A 153 3.00 -4.38 -13.81
CA GLU A 153 1.72 -4.58 -13.13
C GLU A 153 1.52 -3.69 -11.89
N VAL A 154 0.26 -3.44 -11.51
CA VAL A 154 -0.10 -2.57 -10.37
C VAL A 154 0.58 -2.99 -9.06
N GLU A 155 0.76 -4.30 -8.83
CA GLU A 155 1.40 -4.85 -7.63
C GLU A 155 2.88 -4.47 -7.52
N LYS A 156 3.55 -4.19 -8.65
CA LYS A 156 4.95 -3.76 -8.68
C LYS A 156 5.10 -2.32 -8.16
N TYR A 157 4.13 -1.43 -8.42
CA TYR A 157 4.20 -0.03 -8.01
C TYR A 157 3.22 0.39 -6.91
N LEU A 158 2.38 -0.51 -6.41
CA LEU A 158 1.40 -0.22 -5.37
C LEU A 158 1.33 -1.34 -4.33
N SER A 159 1.88 -1.09 -3.15
CA SER A 159 1.98 -2.09 -2.08
C SER A 159 2.19 -1.43 -0.71
N PHE A 160 1.94 -2.16 0.37
CA PHE A 160 2.48 -1.78 1.67
C PHE A 160 3.99 -2.07 1.70
N VAL A 161 4.75 -1.18 2.34
CA VAL A 161 6.18 -1.34 2.60
C VAL A 161 6.48 -1.20 4.08
N TYR A 162 7.67 -1.62 4.51
CA TYR A 162 8.07 -1.41 5.90
C TYR A 162 8.06 0.08 6.25
N GLU A 163 8.77 0.88 5.47
CA GLU A 163 8.94 2.31 5.58
C GLU A 163 9.32 2.87 4.19
N ASP A 164 9.32 4.19 4.02
CA ASP A 164 9.49 4.87 2.72
C ASP A 164 10.59 5.95 2.72
N GLN A 165 11.46 6.00 3.73
CA GLN A 165 12.43 7.08 3.96
C GLN A 165 13.86 6.60 4.28
N SER A 166 14.11 5.29 4.38
CA SER A 166 15.42 4.72 4.72
C SER A 166 16.17 4.23 3.49
N ASP A 167 17.46 3.94 3.68
CA ASP A 167 18.29 3.34 2.64
C ASP A 167 17.74 1.99 2.17
N LEU A 168 17.09 1.21 3.05
CA LEU A 168 16.40 -0.04 2.68
C LEU A 168 15.38 0.21 1.56
N PHE A 169 14.61 1.30 1.67
CA PHE A 169 13.61 1.66 0.69
C PHE A 169 14.25 2.34 -0.53
N HIS A 170 15.02 3.42 -0.32
CA HIS A 170 15.51 4.24 -1.42
C HIS A 170 16.59 3.57 -2.25
N THR A 171 17.54 2.86 -1.62
CA THR A 171 18.68 2.27 -2.33
C THR A 171 18.35 0.87 -2.81
N TYR A 172 17.65 0.05 -2.04
CA TYR A 172 17.47 -1.36 -2.42
C TYR A 172 16.13 -1.63 -3.07
N LEU A 173 15.04 -1.17 -2.47
CA LEU A 173 13.72 -1.43 -3.05
C LEU A 173 13.50 -0.62 -4.32
N LEU A 174 13.76 0.70 -4.31
CA LEU A 174 13.54 1.54 -5.48
C LEU A 174 14.51 1.22 -6.63
N ASP A 175 15.79 0.94 -6.37
CA ASP A 175 16.71 0.58 -7.47
C ASP A 175 16.33 -0.76 -8.10
N TRP A 176 15.94 -1.75 -7.28
CA TRP A 176 15.44 -3.02 -7.81
C TRP A 176 14.16 -2.82 -8.64
N LEU A 177 13.20 -2.04 -8.14
CA LEU A 177 12.00 -1.65 -8.87
C LEU A 177 12.31 -0.92 -10.18
N ASN A 178 13.30 -0.03 -10.19
CA ASN A 178 13.71 0.70 -11.39
C ASN A 178 14.33 -0.25 -12.42
N GLY A 179 15.09 -1.25 -11.97
CA GLY A 179 15.62 -2.33 -12.81
C GLY A 179 14.51 -3.15 -13.46
N GLU A 180 13.50 -3.54 -12.69
CA GLU A 180 12.31 -4.27 -13.17
C GLU A 180 11.49 -3.41 -14.14
N TYR A 181 11.27 -2.14 -13.81
CA TYR A 181 10.58 -1.18 -14.66
C TYR A 181 11.29 -0.98 -16.00
N SER A 182 12.63 -0.93 -16.01
CA SER A 182 13.41 -0.73 -17.23
C SER A 182 13.29 -1.86 -18.25
N GLN A 183 12.82 -3.03 -17.81
CA GLN A 183 12.57 -4.21 -18.66
C GLN A 183 11.14 -4.25 -19.21
N CYS A 184 10.26 -3.38 -18.70
CA CYS A 184 8.87 -3.31 -19.12
C CYS A 184 8.68 -2.26 -20.22
N SER A 185 7.81 -2.54 -21.20
CA SER A 185 7.47 -1.56 -22.24
C SER A 185 6.28 -0.68 -21.86
N GLU A 186 5.40 -1.19 -20.99
CA GLU A 186 4.18 -0.54 -20.56
C GLU A 186 3.96 -0.65 -19.05
N ILE A 187 3.16 0.27 -18.50
CA ILE A 187 2.66 0.21 -17.12
C ILE A 187 1.19 -0.14 -17.15
N GLU A 188 0.76 -1.06 -16.30
CA GLU A 188 -0.64 -1.40 -16.15
C GLU A 188 -1.40 -0.22 -15.53
N LEU A 189 -2.42 0.30 -16.22
CA LEU A 189 -3.24 1.43 -15.77
C LEU A 189 -4.74 1.14 -15.90
N PRO A 190 -5.58 1.77 -15.05
CA PRO A 190 -7.03 1.75 -15.21
C PRO A 190 -7.45 2.17 -16.62
N THR A 191 -8.14 1.28 -17.32
CA THR A 191 -8.55 1.45 -18.71
C THR A 191 -10.02 1.08 -18.86
N ILE A 192 -10.77 1.79 -19.72
CA ILE A 192 -12.17 1.47 -20.01
C ILE A 192 -12.32 1.29 -21.51
N TYR A 193 -12.70 0.10 -21.93
CA TYR A 193 -13.00 -0.19 -23.33
C TYR A 193 -14.48 -0.01 -23.63
N LYS A 194 -14.79 0.67 -24.74
CA LYS A 194 -16.15 0.76 -25.27
C LYS A 194 -16.18 0.25 -26.69
N HIS A 195 -16.99 -0.77 -26.94
CA HIS A 195 -17.32 -1.16 -28.31
C HIS A 195 -18.11 -0.04 -28.97
N PHE A 196 -17.70 0.35 -30.19
CA PHE A 196 -18.32 1.45 -30.94
C PHE A 196 -19.85 1.34 -31.08
N ASN A 197 -20.39 0.11 -31.08
CA ASN A 197 -21.82 -0.14 -31.25
C ASN A 197 -22.57 -0.40 -29.92
N SER A 198 -21.92 -0.27 -28.75
CA SER A 198 -22.62 -0.48 -27.48
C SER A 198 -23.46 0.73 -27.07
N THR A 199 -24.70 0.46 -26.64
CA THR A 199 -25.60 1.47 -26.07
C THR A 199 -25.41 1.63 -24.56
N THR A 200 -24.61 0.77 -23.93
CA THR A 200 -24.28 0.84 -22.50
C THR A 200 -23.57 2.17 -22.20
N PRO A 201 -23.97 2.87 -21.12
CA PRO A 201 -23.22 4.02 -20.63
C PRO A 201 -21.75 3.65 -20.42
N LEU A 202 -20.84 4.57 -20.77
CA LEU A 202 -19.42 4.36 -20.50
C LEU A 202 -19.24 4.31 -18.98
N ALA A 203 -18.49 3.31 -18.48
CA ALA A 203 -17.98 3.37 -17.12
C ALA A 203 -17.15 4.65 -16.91
N ASN A 204 -16.87 5.01 -15.67
CA ASN A 204 -16.03 6.17 -15.37
C ASN A 204 -14.92 5.78 -14.39
N PHE A 205 -13.98 6.69 -14.22
CA PHE A 205 -12.84 6.53 -13.31
C PHE A 205 -13.06 7.26 -11.98
N ASP A 206 -14.31 7.44 -11.55
CA ASP A 206 -14.61 8.24 -10.34
C ASP A 206 -13.96 7.63 -9.10
N PHE A 207 -13.85 6.29 -9.03
CA PHE A 207 -13.12 5.60 -7.98
C PHE A 207 -11.64 5.94 -8.01
N GLU A 208 -10.95 5.72 -9.13
CA GLU A 208 -9.51 5.92 -9.28
C GLU A 208 -9.11 7.39 -9.09
N GLN A 209 -9.89 8.31 -9.66
CA GLN A 209 -9.69 9.75 -9.53
C GLN A 209 -9.80 10.24 -8.09
N ARG A 210 -10.47 9.50 -7.21
CA ARG A 210 -10.56 9.80 -5.78
C ARG A 210 -9.56 8.98 -4.96
N PHE A 211 -9.35 7.71 -5.31
CA PHE A 211 -8.51 6.78 -4.56
C PHE A 211 -7.03 7.17 -4.59
N PHE A 212 -6.46 7.44 -5.78
CA PHE A 212 -5.02 7.74 -5.89
C PHE A 212 -4.63 9.07 -5.21
N PRO A 213 -5.41 10.17 -5.31
CA PRO A 213 -5.14 11.36 -4.51
C PRO A 213 -5.21 11.11 -3.00
N LEU A 214 -6.22 10.37 -2.52
CA LEU A 214 -6.30 10.01 -1.10
C LEU A 214 -5.11 9.15 -0.64
N LEU A 215 -4.60 8.28 -1.51
CA LEU A 215 -3.40 7.49 -1.22
C LEU A 215 -2.15 8.37 -1.11
N THR A 216 -1.99 9.36 -1.98
CA THR A 216 -0.92 10.37 -1.91
C THR A 216 -1.01 11.20 -0.62
N GLU A 217 -2.21 11.66 -0.28
CA GLU A 217 -2.46 12.39 0.97
C GLU A 217 -2.14 11.52 2.19
N LEU A 218 -2.52 10.24 2.18
CA LEU A 218 -2.17 9.30 3.23
C LEU A 218 -0.66 9.19 3.42
N ILE A 219 0.08 8.91 2.35
CA ILE A 219 1.54 8.75 2.42
C ILE A 219 2.19 10.04 2.94
N THR A 220 1.74 11.20 2.44
CA THR A 220 2.24 12.51 2.89
C THR A 220 1.96 12.75 4.37
N LEU A 221 0.77 12.37 4.84
CA LEU A 221 0.35 12.54 6.22
C LEU A 221 1.11 11.61 7.17
N LEU A 222 1.38 10.37 6.75
CA LEU A 222 2.14 9.39 7.55
C LEU A 222 3.57 9.86 7.86
N ASN A 223 4.18 10.65 6.98
CA ASN A 223 5.50 11.25 7.22
C ASN A 223 5.52 12.34 8.30
N ARG A 224 4.34 12.78 8.77
CA ARG A 224 4.19 13.79 9.83
C ARG A 224 3.78 13.18 11.18
N ILE A 225 3.67 11.85 11.27
CA ILE A 225 3.19 11.09 12.43
C ILE A 225 4.31 10.23 13.05
#